data_AF-A0A0N4XF08-F1
#
_entry.id   AF-A0A0N4XF08-F1
#
_cell.length_a   1.000
_cell.length_b   1.000
_cell.length_c   1.000
_cell.angle_alpha   90.00
_cell.angle_beta   90.00
_cell.angle_gamma   90.00
#
_symmetry.space_group_name_H-M   'P 1'
#
loop_
_entity.id
_entity.type
_entity.pdbx_description
1 polymer ?
#
loop_
_entity_poly.entity_id
_entity_poly.type
_entity_poly.pdbx_seq_one_letter_code
_entity_poly.pdbx_strand_id
1 'polypeptide(L)'
;MNIVVLKCILLGVMALTTVVFGLIPIKLMAILSNKSGKAEQRASFVISLLSCFAGGVFLAVCFLDLMPDANSAYDEWAKSADYTSDYPFVPLFFCVGFFVVKLLEEIIGKFCGHEEHVEERRKHAATFVSVVENNTSEFDDSCSMKIVKSLTFVVALMFHASLEGFAFGVQETTISVASLFCGIIVHKAVVSFSVGMRLVEAHPNRLWVVVILVVAIALVTPIGGVIGIVLEVSHSIHRVDYDNK
;
A
#
# COMPACT_ATOMS: atom_id res chain seq x y z
N MET A 1 9.07 23.86 -19.72
CA MET A 1 8.75 23.79 -18.27
C MET A 1 9.94 23.17 -17.56
N ASN A 2 10.39 23.74 -16.44
CA ASN A 2 11.50 23.16 -15.66
C ASN A 2 11.10 21.74 -15.21
N ILE A 3 12.00 20.76 -15.39
CA ILE A 3 11.73 19.36 -15.04
C ILE A 3 11.38 19.22 -13.55
N VAL A 4 12.00 20.01 -12.68
CA VAL A 4 11.67 20.06 -11.24
C VAL A 4 10.23 20.51 -11.01
N VAL A 5 9.78 21.57 -11.71
CA VAL A 5 8.40 22.06 -11.62
C VAL A 5 7.41 21.01 -12.14
N LEU A 6 7.75 20.32 -13.23
CA LEU A 6 6.97 19.19 -13.74
C LEU A 6 6.83 18.09 -12.68
N LYS A 7 7.94 17.64 -12.08
CA LYS A 7 7.92 16.62 -11.02
C LYS A 7 7.04 17.04 -9.83
N CYS A 8 7.14 18.30 -9.38
CA CYS A 8 6.29 18.82 -8.29
C CYS A 8 4.79 18.79 -8.65
N ILE A 9 4.43 19.19 -9.87
CA ILE A 9 3.03 19.13 -10.33
C ILE A 9 2.54 17.68 -10.36
N LEU A 10 3.34 16.77 -10.93
CA LEU A 10 2.99 15.35 -11.04
C LEU A 10 2.87 14.67 -9.67
N LEU A 11 3.74 14.97 -8.71
CA LEU A 11 3.61 14.51 -7.32
C LEU A 11 2.31 15.01 -6.67
N GLY A 12 1.93 16.26 -6.92
CA GLY A 12 0.65 16.81 -6.49
C GLY A 12 -0.54 16.06 -7.08
N VAL A 13 -0.48 15.73 -8.38
CA VAL A 13 -1.50 14.90 -9.05
C VAL A 13 -1.55 13.49 -8.46
N MET A 14 -0.41 12.86 -8.18
CA MET A 14 -0.34 11.55 -7.53
C MET A 14 -0.95 11.55 -6.12
N ALA A 15 -0.72 12.60 -5.34
CA ALA A 15 -1.35 12.75 -4.02
C ALA A 15 -2.86 12.94 -4.15
N LEU A 16 -3.30 13.81 -5.07
CA LEU A 16 -4.72 14.05 -5.33
C LEU A 16 -5.44 12.77 -5.76
N THR A 17 -4.85 11.99 -6.66
CA THR A 17 -5.39 10.69 -7.09
C THR A 17 -5.55 9.75 -5.91
N THR A 18 -4.57 9.67 -5.00
CA THR A 18 -4.71 8.82 -3.80
C THR A 18 -5.85 9.26 -2.90
N VAL A 19 -6.02 10.57 -2.67
CA VAL A 19 -7.12 11.09 -1.86
C VAL A 19 -8.47 10.84 -2.55
N VAL A 20 -8.60 11.16 -3.84
CA VAL A 20 -9.86 10.99 -4.57
C VAL A 20 -10.26 9.51 -4.59
N PHE A 21 -9.39 8.62 -5.09
CA PHE A 21 -9.72 7.21 -5.21
C PHE A 21 -9.80 6.49 -3.86
N GLY A 22 -9.00 6.90 -2.86
CA GLY A 22 -9.03 6.33 -1.52
C GLY A 22 -10.26 6.70 -0.69
N LEU A 23 -10.92 7.83 -1.00
CA LEU A 23 -12.15 8.26 -0.31
C LEU A 23 -13.44 7.81 -1.02
N ILE A 24 -13.38 7.40 -2.30
CA ILE A 24 -14.54 6.81 -3.02
C ILE A 24 -15.22 5.68 -2.22
N PRO A 25 -14.49 4.72 -1.63
CA PRO A 25 -15.06 3.63 -0.81
C PRO A 25 -15.93 4.09 0.36
N ILE A 26 -15.66 5.27 0.95
CA ILE A 26 -16.46 5.81 2.06
C ILE A 26 -17.89 6.12 1.58
N LYS A 27 -18.01 6.83 0.45
CA LYS A 27 -19.31 7.13 -0.16
C LYS A 27 -20.00 5.85 -0.63
N LEU A 28 -19.24 4.92 -1.20
CA LEU A 28 -19.76 3.63 -1.65
C LEU A 28 -20.40 2.85 -0.50
N MET A 29 -19.71 2.70 0.64
CA MET A 29 -20.27 2.01 1.80
C MET A 29 -21.46 2.76 2.42
N ALA A 30 -21.41 4.09 2.48
CA ALA A 30 -22.54 4.89 2.98
C ALA A 30 -23.81 4.72 2.13
N ILE A 31 -23.68 4.67 0.80
CA ILE A 31 -24.81 4.45 -0.14
C ILE A 31 -25.38 3.04 0.02
N LEU A 32 -24.52 2.05 0.26
CA LEU A 32 -24.90 0.65 0.39
C LEU A 32 -25.55 0.32 1.74
N SER A 33 -25.09 0.94 2.83
CA SER A 33 -25.62 0.74 4.19
C SER A 33 -27.01 1.34 4.40
N ASN A 34 -27.43 2.32 3.59
CA ASN A 34 -28.72 2.99 3.75
C ASN A 34 -29.90 2.24 3.08
N LYS A 35 -29.68 1.01 2.60
CA LYS A 35 -30.70 0.21 1.90
C LYS A 35 -31.12 -0.98 2.77
N SER A 36 -32.43 -1.16 2.94
CA SER A 36 -33.01 -2.28 3.72
C SER A 36 -33.64 -3.34 2.80
N GLY A 37 -33.62 -4.61 3.23
CA GLY A 37 -34.25 -5.75 2.55
C GLY A 37 -33.38 -6.40 1.47
N LYS A 38 -33.95 -6.79 0.32
CA LYS A 38 -33.20 -7.45 -0.79
C LYS A 38 -31.99 -6.64 -1.30
N ALA A 39 -31.97 -5.33 -1.05
CA ALA A 39 -30.87 -4.46 -1.41
C ALA A 39 -29.65 -4.58 -0.47
N GLU A 40 -29.85 -4.94 0.79
CA GLU A 40 -28.78 -5.21 1.77
C GLU A 40 -28.01 -6.48 1.39
N GLN A 41 -28.73 -7.55 1.03
CA GLN A 41 -28.11 -8.80 0.57
C GLN A 41 -27.26 -8.59 -0.70
N ARG A 42 -27.71 -7.71 -1.61
CA ARG A 42 -26.93 -7.31 -2.79
C ARG A 42 -25.72 -6.47 -2.41
N ALA A 43 -25.83 -5.59 -1.41
CA ALA A 43 -24.71 -4.79 -0.91
C ALA A 43 -23.60 -5.68 -0.35
N SER A 44 -23.93 -6.66 0.50
CA SER A 44 -22.95 -7.60 1.06
C SER A 44 -22.23 -8.41 -0.02
N PHE A 45 -22.97 -8.82 -1.08
CA PHE A 45 -22.36 -9.50 -2.22
C PHE A 45 -21.38 -8.59 -2.98
N VAL A 46 -21.76 -7.33 -3.24
CA VAL A 46 -20.88 -6.34 -3.89
C VAL A 46 -19.63 -6.06 -3.05
N ILE A 47 -19.76 -5.92 -1.73
CA ILE A 47 -18.63 -5.72 -0.83
C ILE A 47 -17.67 -6.91 -0.88
N SER A 48 -18.17 -8.14 -0.91
CA SER A 48 -17.34 -9.36 -1.05
C SER A 48 -16.59 -9.39 -2.39
N LEU A 49 -17.25 -9.02 -3.49
CA LEU A 49 -16.59 -8.91 -4.80
C LEU A 49 -15.50 -7.84 -4.81
N LEU A 50 -15.77 -6.66 -4.26
CA LEU A 50 -14.80 -5.56 -4.18
C LEU A 50 -13.62 -5.91 -3.26
N SER A 51 -13.89 -6.67 -2.20
CA SER A 51 -12.87 -7.22 -1.31
C SER A 51 -11.95 -8.18 -2.05
N CYS A 52 -12.51 -9.15 -2.77
CA CYS A 52 -11.76 -10.11 -3.58
C CYS A 52 -10.96 -9.39 -4.68
N PHE A 53 -11.58 -8.43 -5.35
CA PHE A 53 -10.94 -7.57 -6.35
C PHE A 53 -9.73 -6.83 -5.77
N ALA A 54 -9.89 -6.17 -4.61
CA ALA A 54 -8.79 -5.49 -3.93
C ALA A 54 -7.63 -6.45 -3.62
N GLY A 55 -7.92 -7.65 -3.12
CA GLY A 55 -6.91 -8.69 -2.90
C GLY A 55 -6.16 -9.10 -4.17
N GLY A 56 -6.89 -9.30 -5.27
CA GLY A 56 -6.30 -9.62 -6.59
C GLY A 56 -5.43 -8.51 -7.14
N VAL A 57 -5.83 -7.24 -7.00
CA VAL A 57 -5.03 -6.08 -7.38
C VAL A 57 -3.73 -6.03 -6.59
N PHE A 58 -3.78 -6.21 -5.25
CA PHE A 58 -2.55 -6.24 -4.44
C PHE A 58 -1.60 -7.34 -4.89
N LEU A 59 -2.13 -8.54 -5.16
CA LEU A 59 -1.31 -9.64 -5.64
C LEU A 59 -0.69 -9.35 -7.03
N ALA A 60 -1.47 -8.73 -7.92
CA ALA A 60 -1.00 -8.34 -9.25
C ALA A 60 0.11 -7.28 -9.16
N VAL A 61 -0.05 -6.26 -8.33
CA VAL A 61 1.00 -5.26 -8.07
C VAL A 61 2.25 -5.93 -7.50
N CYS A 62 2.10 -6.82 -6.51
CA CYS A 62 3.25 -7.53 -5.93
C CYS A 62 4.04 -8.35 -6.97
N PHE A 63 3.36 -9.08 -7.85
CA PHE A 63 4.03 -10.00 -8.78
C PHE A 63 4.37 -9.43 -10.15
N LEU A 64 3.63 -8.43 -10.64
CA LEU A 64 3.80 -7.88 -11.98
C LEU A 64 4.51 -6.53 -11.98
N ASP A 65 4.49 -5.81 -10.86
CA ASP A 65 5.11 -4.49 -10.72
C ASP A 65 6.38 -4.63 -9.85
N LEU A 66 6.20 -5.02 -8.58
CA LEU A 66 7.30 -5.04 -7.60
C LEU A 66 8.34 -6.14 -7.84
N MET A 67 7.90 -7.37 -8.12
CA MET A 67 8.83 -8.50 -8.26
C MET A 67 9.74 -8.39 -9.49
N PRO A 68 9.26 -8.02 -10.70
CA PRO A 68 10.12 -7.84 -11.87
C PRO A 68 11.10 -6.68 -11.71
N ASP A 69 10.67 -5.57 -11.10
CA ASP A 69 11.54 -4.43 -10.81
C ASP A 69 12.65 -4.82 -9.81
N ALA A 70 12.30 -5.55 -8.75
CA ALA A 70 13.27 -6.05 -7.79
C ALA A 70 14.27 -7.04 -8.41
N ASN A 71 13.82 -7.91 -9.32
CA ASN A 71 14.71 -8.81 -10.08
C ASN A 71 15.67 -8.03 -10.97
N SER A 72 15.16 -7.03 -11.70
CA SER A 72 15.98 -6.21 -12.60
C SER A 72 17.05 -5.42 -11.81
N ALA A 73 16.66 -4.83 -10.67
CA ALA A 73 17.58 -4.12 -9.79
C ALA A 73 18.65 -5.03 -9.18
N TYR A 74 18.27 -6.26 -8.78
CA TYR A 74 19.23 -7.25 -8.29
C TYR A 74 20.21 -7.68 -9.39
N ASP A 75 19.75 -7.92 -10.61
CA ASP A 75 20.59 -8.33 -11.73
C ASP A 75 21.61 -7.25 -12.12
N GLU A 76 21.21 -5.98 -12.07
CA GLU A 76 22.11 -4.84 -12.28
C GLU A 76 23.18 -4.77 -11.19
N TRP A 77 22.78 -4.90 -9.92
CA TRP A 77 23.72 -4.90 -8.80
C TRP A 77 24.69 -6.09 -8.86
N ALA A 78 24.20 -7.31 -9.13
CA ALA A 78 25.01 -8.52 -9.18
C ALA A 78 26.08 -8.45 -10.27
N LYS A 79 25.73 -7.91 -11.45
CA LYS A 79 26.69 -7.64 -12.54
C LYS A 79 27.75 -6.62 -12.13
N SER A 80 27.36 -5.56 -11.42
CA SER A 80 28.30 -4.52 -10.98
C SER A 80 29.29 -5.00 -9.92
N ALA A 81 28.90 -6.01 -9.12
CA ALA A 81 29.70 -6.58 -8.05
C ALA A 81 30.52 -7.82 -8.48
N ASP A 82 30.46 -8.22 -9.75
CA ASP A 82 31.02 -9.48 -10.29
C ASP A 82 30.56 -10.72 -9.49
N TYR A 83 29.33 -10.66 -8.96
CA TYR A 83 28.74 -11.71 -8.12
C TYR A 83 27.82 -12.58 -8.97
N THR A 84 28.22 -13.81 -9.24
CA THR A 84 27.41 -14.80 -9.96
C THR A 84 26.83 -15.81 -8.97
N SER A 85 25.50 -15.83 -8.83
CA SER A 85 24.79 -16.78 -7.98
C SER A 85 23.44 -17.13 -8.60
N ASP A 86 23.22 -18.41 -8.84
CA ASP A 86 21.96 -18.95 -9.37
C ASP A 86 20.82 -18.98 -8.33
N TYR A 87 21.11 -18.60 -7.08
CA TYR A 87 20.14 -18.60 -6.01
C TYR A 87 19.12 -17.44 -6.14
N PRO A 88 17.79 -17.69 -6.08
CA PRO A 88 16.75 -16.69 -6.26
C PRO A 88 16.56 -15.82 -4.99
N PHE A 89 17.47 -14.88 -4.75
CA PHE A 89 17.42 -14.01 -3.57
C PHE A 89 16.17 -13.13 -3.53
N VAL A 90 15.72 -12.59 -4.67
CA VAL A 90 14.54 -11.71 -4.71
C VAL A 90 13.26 -12.43 -4.23
N PRO A 91 12.91 -13.64 -4.73
CA PRO A 91 11.83 -14.43 -4.13
C PRO A 91 12.04 -14.79 -2.65
N LEU A 92 13.28 -15.06 -2.20
CA LEU A 92 13.55 -15.31 -0.78
C LEU A 92 13.23 -14.07 0.06
N PHE A 93 13.70 -12.89 -0.32
CA PHE A 93 13.41 -11.65 0.40
C PHE A 93 11.92 -11.29 0.37
N PHE A 94 11.22 -11.63 -0.71
CA PHE A 94 9.76 -11.53 -0.79
C PHE A 94 9.08 -12.41 0.28
N CYS A 95 9.47 -13.69 0.39
CA CYS A 95 8.95 -14.59 1.43
C CYS A 95 9.28 -14.09 2.85
N VAL A 96 10.51 -13.64 3.08
CA VAL A 96 10.94 -13.07 4.37
C VAL A 96 10.10 -11.84 4.72
N GLY A 97 9.85 -10.93 3.77
CA GLY A 97 9.00 -9.77 3.96
C GLY A 97 7.59 -10.13 4.42
N PHE A 98 6.98 -11.15 3.81
CA PHE A 98 5.67 -11.64 4.23
C PHE A 98 5.67 -12.17 5.68
N PHE A 99 6.69 -12.95 6.05
CA PHE A 99 6.83 -13.45 7.42
C PHE A 99 7.09 -12.32 8.43
N VAL A 100 7.89 -11.32 8.08
CA VAL A 100 8.17 -10.17 8.96
C VAL A 100 6.90 -9.38 9.25
N VAL A 101 6.08 -9.09 8.23
CA VAL A 101 4.78 -8.41 8.42
C VAL A 101 3.88 -9.23 9.35
N LYS A 102 3.82 -10.55 9.18
CA LYS A 102 3.03 -11.43 10.04
C LYS A 102 3.57 -11.55 11.47
N LEU A 103 4.88 -11.61 11.62
CA LEU A 103 5.53 -11.59 12.92
C LEU A 103 5.22 -10.28 13.64
N LEU A 104 5.27 -9.15 12.93
CA LEU A 104 4.94 -7.84 13.49
C LEU A 104 3.47 -7.77 13.93
N GLU A 105 2.53 -8.27 13.12
CA GLU A 105 1.12 -8.38 13.51
C GLU A 105 0.94 -9.22 14.80
N GLU A 106 1.61 -10.38 14.89
CA GLU A 106 1.52 -11.29 16.05
C GLU A 106 2.17 -10.68 17.30
N ILE A 107 3.34 -10.05 17.15
CA ILE A 107 4.06 -9.38 18.24
C ILE A 107 3.20 -8.24 18.79
N ILE A 108 2.70 -7.34 17.93
CA ILE A 108 1.87 -6.22 18.36
C ILE A 108 0.56 -6.76 18.97
N GLY A 109 -0.03 -7.80 18.39
CA GLY A 109 -1.20 -8.48 18.95
C GLY A 109 -0.97 -8.99 20.38
N LYS A 110 0.16 -9.65 20.63
CA LYS A 110 0.54 -10.13 21.98
C LYS A 110 0.89 -9.02 22.95
N PHE A 111 1.51 -7.92 22.49
CA PHE A 111 1.76 -6.76 23.36
C PHE A 111 0.49 -5.98 23.70
N CYS A 112 -0.51 -6.01 22.81
CA CYS A 112 -1.82 -5.39 23.03
C CYS A 112 -2.84 -6.31 23.73
N GLY A 113 -2.56 -7.62 23.87
CA GLY A 113 -3.43 -8.60 24.53
C GLY A 113 -2.66 -9.45 25.54
N HIS A 114 -2.95 -9.25 26.83
CA HIS A 114 -2.48 -10.12 27.92
C HIS A 114 -3.08 -11.53 27.80
N GLU A 115 -2.37 -12.56 28.30
CA GLU A 115 -2.67 -14.01 28.24
C GLU A 115 -4.15 -14.35 28.61
N GLU A 116 -4.83 -15.35 28.04
CA GLU A 116 -4.55 -16.80 28.17
C GLU A 116 -5.27 -17.71 27.14
N HIS A 117 -4.61 -18.84 26.86
CA HIS A 117 -5.04 -20.22 26.56
C HIS A 117 -6.26 -20.57 25.66
N VAL A 118 -5.91 -20.93 24.41
CA VAL A 118 -6.25 -22.15 23.64
C VAL A 118 -7.68 -22.73 23.75
N GLU A 119 -8.44 -22.59 22.66
CA GLU A 119 -9.10 -23.76 22.05
C GLU A 119 -8.79 -23.85 20.56
N GLU A 120 -7.84 -24.72 20.26
CA GLU A 120 -7.46 -25.19 18.95
C GLU A 120 -8.55 -26.15 18.43
N ARG A 121 -9.33 -25.75 17.42
CA ARG A 121 -9.55 -26.53 16.18
C ARG A 121 -10.62 -25.92 15.28
N ARG A 122 -10.34 -26.02 13.98
CA ARG A 122 -11.15 -25.69 12.79
C ARG A 122 -11.22 -24.22 12.41
N LYS A 123 -10.34 -23.82 11.48
CA LYS A 123 -10.67 -23.07 10.24
C LYS A 123 -9.41 -22.80 9.40
N HIS A 124 -8.60 -23.83 9.13
CA HIS A 124 -7.75 -23.79 7.94
C HIS A 124 -8.70 -23.74 6.73
N ALA A 125 -8.74 -22.59 6.05
CA ALA A 125 -9.44 -22.22 4.80
C ALA A 125 -10.45 -21.06 4.88
N ALA A 126 -10.64 -20.37 6.02
CA ALA A 126 -11.68 -19.33 6.17
C ALA A 126 -11.18 -17.92 6.55
N THR A 127 -10.03 -17.46 6.03
CA THR A 127 -9.44 -16.15 6.41
C THR A 127 -9.94 -14.95 5.59
N PHE A 128 -10.74 -15.13 4.53
CA PHE A 128 -11.09 -14.00 3.66
C PHE A 128 -12.56 -13.56 3.66
N VAL A 129 -13.51 -14.36 4.15
CA VAL A 129 -14.97 -14.06 4.02
C VAL A 129 -15.76 -14.56 5.24
N SER A 130 -15.69 -13.85 6.36
CA SER A 130 -16.68 -14.04 7.44
C SER A 130 -17.14 -12.72 8.01
N VAL A 131 -17.71 -11.90 7.13
CA VAL A 131 -18.97 -11.21 7.42
C VAL A 131 -20.03 -12.24 6.99
N VAL A 132 -20.83 -12.82 7.87
CA VAL A 132 -22.19 -12.37 8.22
C VAL A 132 -22.70 -13.22 9.41
N GLU A 133 -23.23 -12.55 10.44
CA GLU A 133 -24.13 -13.00 11.54
C GLU A 133 -23.61 -13.98 12.61
N ASN A 134 -23.89 -13.82 13.92
CA ASN A 134 -24.73 -12.87 14.66
C ASN A 134 -24.32 -12.83 16.16
N ASN A 135 -24.43 -11.63 16.76
CA ASN A 135 -24.67 -11.26 18.16
C ASN A 135 -24.32 -12.24 19.30
N THR A 136 -23.33 -11.90 20.15
CA THR A 136 -23.52 -11.27 21.48
C THR A 136 -22.18 -11.21 22.26
N SER A 137 -21.88 -10.01 22.78
CA SER A 137 -21.03 -9.70 23.95
C SER A 137 -19.57 -10.20 24.03
N GLU A 138 -18.63 -9.58 23.31
CA GLU A 138 -17.21 -9.42 23.72
C GLU A 138 -16.67 -8.10 23.13
N PHE A 139 -16.62 -7.02 23.92
CA PHE A 139 -16.57 -5.64 23.40
C PHE A 139 -15.19 -4.95 23.41
N ASP A 140 -14.07 -5.61 23.70
CA ASP A 140 -12.75 -4.92 23.68
C ASP A 140 -11.66 -5.60 22.82
N ASP A 141 -11.56 -6.94 22.79
CA ASP A 141 -10.43 -7.62 22.12
C ASP A 141 -10.51 -7.66 20.58
N SER A 142 -11.71 -7.72 19.99
CA SER A 142 -11.87 -7.73 18.53
C SER A 142 -11.47 -6.39 17.89
N CYS A 143 -11.57 -5.29 18.65
CA CYS A 143 -11.28 -3.94 18.17
C CYS A 143 -9.76 -3.72 18.03
N SER A 144 -8.99 -4.12 19.05
CA SER A 144 -7.55 -3.94 19.09
C SER A 144 -6.86 -4.70 17.94
N MET A 145 -7.24 -5.96 17.70
CA MET A 145 -6.67 -6.77 16.62
C MET A 145 -7.01 -6.24 15.21
N LYS A 146 -8.22 -5.71 14.98
CA LYS A 146 -8.58 -5.07 13.70
C LYS A 146 -7.79 -3.79 13.46
N ILE A 147 -7.57 -3.00 14.51
CA ILE A 147 -6.74 -1.79 14.46
C ILE A 147 -5.29 -2.18 14.15
N VAL A 148 -4.71 -3.17 14.83
CA VAL A 148 -3.33 -3.62 14.61
C VAL A 148 -3.11 -4.09 13.16
N LYS A 149 -4.02 -4.90 12.62
CA LYS A 149 -3.95 -5.35 11.22
C LYS A 149 -4.04 -4.18 10.25
N SER A 150 -4.97 -3.26 10.50
CA SER A 150 -5.12 -2.05 9.69
C SER A 150 -3.88 -1.15 9.75
N LEU A 151 -3.26 -0.98 10.92
CA LEU A 151 -2.08 -0.15 11.11
C LEU A 151 -0.85 -0.78 10.45
N THR A 152 -0.62 -2.07 10.68
CA THR A 152 0.50 -2.80 10.08
C THR A 152 0.42 -2.75 8.55
N PHE A 153 -0.78 -2.94 8.00
CA PHE A 153 -1.05 -2.79 6.56
C PHE A 153 -0.76 -1.38 6.05
N VAL A 154 -1.23 -0.34 6.76
CA VAL A 154 -0.97 1.06 6.38
C VAL A 154 0.52 1.38 6.43
N VAL A 155 1.25 0.97 7.47
CA VAL A 155 2.69 1.20 7.60
C VAL A 155 3.46 0.54 6.46
N ALA A 156 3.15 -0.71 6.12
CA ALA A 156 3.78 -1.40 4.99
C ALA A 156 3.55 -0.64 3.66
N LEU A 157 2.33 -0.13 3.44
CA LEU A 157 2.01 0.65 2.25
C LEU A 157 2.63 2.05 2.24
N MET A 158 2.81 2.68 3.40
CA MET A 158 3.56 3.93 3.50
C MET A 158 5.02 3.70 3.07
N PHE A 159 5.64 2.61 3.50
CA PHE A 159 7.00 2.28 3.05
C PHE A 159 7.06 2.11 1.52
N HIS A 160 6.16 1.32 0.94
CA HIS A 160 6.07 1.15 -0.52
C HIS A 160 5.87 2.48 -1.26
N ALA A 161 4.90 3.30 -0.83
CA ALA A 161 4.62 4.61 -1.43
C ALA A 161 5.79 5.60 -1.31
N SER A 162 6.63 5.44 -0.28
CA SER A 162 7.82 6.28 -0.09
C SER A 162 8.91 5.95 -1.10
N LEU A 163 9.14 4.66 -1.36
CA LEU A 163 10.11 4.18 -2.35
C LEU A 163 9.67 4.52 -3.78
N GLU A 164 8.38 4.35 -4.07
CA GLU A 164 7.77 4.76 -5.34
C GLU A 164 7.98 6.27 -5.59
N GLY A 165 7.67 7.10 -4.59
CA GLY A 165 7.88 8.54 -4.67
C GLY A 165 9.34 8.90 -4.89
N PHE A 166 10.23 8.26 -4.13
CA PHE A 166 11.68 8.43 -4.26
C PHE A 166 12.18 8.11 -5.67
N ALA A 167 11.83 6.94 -6.21
CA ALA A 167 12.22 6.51 -7.56
C ALA A 167 11.72 7.51 -8.63
N PHE A 168 10.47 7.98 -8.50
CA PHE A 168 9.94 9.02 -9.36
C PHE A 168 10.74 10.34 -9.26
N GLY A 169 11.14 10.72 -8.05
CA GLY A 169 11.89 11.96 -7.79
C GLY A 169 13.29 11.98 -8.40
N VAL A 170 13.97 10.84 -8.43
CA VAL A 170 15.37 10.71 -8.93
C VAL A 170 15.45 10.74 -10.47
N GLN A 171 14.34 10.57 -11.18
CA GLN A 171 14.38 10.39 -12.62
C GLN A 171 14.94 11.61 -13.41
N GLU A 172 16.00 11.43 -14.19
CA GLU A 172 16.73 12.56 -14.81
C GLU A 172 16.05 13.17 -16.06
N THR A 173 15.30 12.37 -16.84
CA THR A 173 14.75 12.79 -18.13
C THR A 173 13.23 12.95 -18.09
N THR A 174 12.71 13.90 -18.87
CA THR A 174 11.26 14.13 -19.01
C THR A 174 10.52 12.91 -19.55
N ILE A 175 11.14 12.14 -20.46
CA ILE A 175 10.54 10.95 -21.06
C ILE A 175 10.37 9.86 -20.00
N SER A 176 11.42 9.60 -19.23
CA SER A 176 11.35 8.62 -18.15
C SER A 176 10.41 9.08 -17.03
N VAL A 177 10.38 10.37 -16.67
CA VAL A 177 9.39 10.94 -15.73
C VAL A 177 7.97 10.68 -16.23
N ALA A 178 7.70 10.96 -17.51
CA ALA A 178 6.38 10.77 -18.10
C ALA A 178 5.98 9.28 -18.19
N SER A 179 6.90 8.39 -18.56
CA SER A 179 6.65 6.95 -18.64
C SER A 179 6.33 6.37 -17.26
N LEU A 180 7.17 6.70 -16.27
CA LEU A 180 7.05 6.21 -14.91
C LEU A 180 5.78 6.78 -14.25
N PHE A 181 5.44 8.05 -14.51
CA PHE A 181 4.16 8.64 -14.10
C PHE A 181 2.94 7.89 -14.66
N CYS A 182 2.97 7.50 -15.94
CA CYS A 182 1.85 6.83 -16.60
C CYS A 182 1.56 5.46 -15.96
N GLY A 183 2.60 4.68 -15.65
CA GLY A 183 2.45 3.43 -14.90
C GLY A 183 1.92 3.67 -13.49
N ILE A 184 2.56 4.61 -12.77
CA ILE A 184 2.19 4.91 -11.39
C ILE A 184 0.75 5.41 -11.28
N ILE A 185 0.27 6.31 -12.13
CA ILE A 185 -1.05 6.92 -11.94
C ILE A 185 -2.17 5.87 -11.99
N VAL A 186 -2.02 4.87 -12.86
CA VAL A 186 -2.95 3.74 -12.96
C VAL A 186 -2.84 2.84 -11.74
N HIS A 187 -1.63 2.41 -11.40
CA HIS A 187 -1.35 1.62 -10.19
C HIS A 187 -1.94 2.31 -8.94
N LYS A 188 -1.69 3.61 -8.80
CA LYS A 188 -2.01 4.41 -7.62
C LYS A 188 -3.50 4.64 -7.48
N ALA A 189 -4.24 4.82 -8.58
CA ALA A 189 -5.69 4.89 -8.54
C ALA A 189 -6.30 3.57 -8.02
N VAL A 190 -5.87 2.43 -8.55
CA VAL A 190 -6.43 1.11 -8.20
C VAL A 190 -6.00 0.69 -6.78
N VAL A 191 -4.74 0.92 -6.40
CA VAL A 191 -4.24 0.67 -5.04
C VAL A 191 -4.97 1.55 -4.03
N SER A 192 -5.10 2.85 -4.29
CA SER A 192 -5.75 3.77 -3.34
C SER A 192 -7.21 3.41 -3.12
N PHE A 193 -7.95 3.04 -4.17
CA PHE A 193 -9.31 2.52 -4.05
C PHE A 193 -9.36 1.24 -3.19
N SER A 194 -8.45 0.30 -3.44
CA SER A 194 -8.37 -0.99 -2.73
C SER A 194 -8.03 -0.81 -1.24
N VAL A 195 -7.10 0.09 -0.93
CA VAL A 195 -6.78 0.49 0.45
C VAL A 195 -7.98 1.11 1.14
N GLY A 196 -8.65 2.07 0.48
CA GLY A 196 -9.85 2.70 1.02
C GLY A 196 -10.94 1.69 1.33
N MET A 197 -11.18 0.71 0.44
CA MET A 197 -12.15 -0.37 0.66
C MET A 197 -11.83 -1.18 1.92
N ARG A 198 -10.58 -1.65 2.06
CA ARG A 198 -10.13 -2.43 3.22
C ARG A 198 -10.24 -1.64 4.52
N LEU A 199 -9.96 -0.33 4.45
CA LEU A 199 -9.94 0.51 5.64
C LEU A 199 -11.34 0.90 6.13
N VAL A 200 -12.27 1.15 5.21
CA VAL A 200 -13.69 1.38 5.57
C VAL A 200 -14.32 0.10 6.11
N GLU A 201 -13.97 -1.07 5.56
CA GLU A 201 -14.42 -2.37 6.06
C GLU A 201 -13.88 -2.66 7.48
N ALA A 202 -12.63 -2.28 7.75
CA ALA A 202 -12.02 -2.44 9.07
C ALA A 202 -12.63 -1.49 10.12
N HIS A 203 -13.00 -0.26 9.73
CA HIS A 203 -13.48 0.79 10.65
C HIS A 203 -14.82 1.42 10.23
N PRO A 204 -15.93 0.65 10.18
CA PRO A 204 -17.21 1.14 9.67
C PRO A 204 -17.80 2.31 10.48
N ASN A 205 -17.54 2.32 11.80
CA ASN A 205 -18.08 3.34 12.72
C ASN A 205 -17.16 4.56 12.92
N ARG A 206 -15.94 4.54 12.37
CA ARG A 206 -14.91 5.58 12.60
C ARG A 206 -14.36 6.13 11.28
N LEU A 207 -15.23 6.64 10.41
CA LEU A 207 -14.87 7.16 9.09
C LEU A 207 -13.80 8.26 9.13
N TRP A 208 -13.72 9.06 10.20
CA TRP A 208 -12.66 10.05 10.39
C TRP A 208 -11.25 9.43 10.45
N VAL A 209 -11.12 8.25 11.07
CA VAL A 209 -9.83 7.51 11.12
C VAL A 209 -9.45 7.05 9.71
N VAL A 210 -10.42 6.60 8.91
CA VAL A 210 -10.21 6.23 7.51
C VAL A 210 -9.67 7.41 6.71
N VAL A 211 -10.30 8.58 6.84
CA VAL A 211 -9.87 9.80 6.14
C VAL A 211 -8.44 10.18 6.53
N ILE A 212 -8.12 10.17 7.83
CA ILE A 212 -6.78 10.51 8.32
C ILE A 212 -5.72 9.57 7.74
N LEU A 213 -5.96 8.27 7.74
CA LEU A 213 -5.01 7.27 7.25
C LEU A 213 -4.84 7.34 5.72
N VAL A 214 -5.92 7.58 4.96
CA VAL A 214 -5.83 7.78 3.50
C VAL A 214 -5.03 9.05 3.17
N VAL A 215 -5.25 10.13 3.91
CA VAL A 215 -4.47 11.37 3.76
C VAL A 215 -3.01 11.15 4.14
N ALA A 216 -2.74 10.40 5.22
CA ALA A 216 -1.38 10.05 5.62
C ALA A 216 -0.65 9.31 4.49
N ILE A 217 -1.28 8.28 3.89
CA ILE A 217 -0.71 7.55 2.75
C ILE A 217 -0.48 8.48 1.55
N ALA A 218 -1.43 9.38 1.25
CA ALA A 218 -1.32 10.31 0.13
C ALA A 218 -0.11 11.26 0.23
N LEU A 219 0.29 11.65 1.45
CA LEU A 219 1.42 12.54 1.70
C LEU A 219 2.78 11.84 1.59
N VAL A 220 2.83 10.52 1.73
CA VAL A 220 4.10 9.79 1.70
C VAL A 220 4.76 9.81 0.34
N THR A 221 4.00 9.70 -0.76
CA THR A 221 4.58 9.75 -2.11
C THR A 221 5.21 11.12 -2.44
N PRO A 222 4.55 12.27 -2.19
CA PRO A 222 5.20 13.57 -2.30
C PRO A 222 6.45 13.70 -1.43
N ILE A 223 6.43 13.21 -0.19
CA ILE A 223 7.61 13.27 0.70
C ILE A 223 8.77 12.49 0.09
N GLY A 224 8.55 11.24 -0.33
CA GLY A 224 9.56 10.43 -1.02
C GLY A 224 10.08 11.12 -2.30
N GLY A 225 9.18 11.70 -3.10
CA GLY A 225 9.53 12.40 -4.32
C GLY A 225 10.33 13.67 -4.11
N VAL A 226 10.01 14.47 -3.09
CA VAL A 226 10.81 15.64 -2.72
C VAL A 226 12.22 15.22 -2.31
N ILE A 227 12.36 14.15 -1.51
CA ILE A 227 13.67 13.60 -1.14
C ILE A 227 14.45 13.17 -2.39
N GLY A 228 13.82 12.46 -3.32
CA GLY A 228 14.44 12.05 -4.59
C GLY A 228 14.88 13.24 -5.45
N ILE A 229 14.04 14.28 -5.57
CA ILE A 229 14.38 15.52 -6.29
C ILE A 229 15.59 16.21 -5.67
N VAL A 230 15.63 16.34 -4.34
CA VAL A 230 16.73 17.01 -3.63
C VAL A 230 18.05 16.28 -3.87
N LEU A 231 18.06 14.95 -3.83
CA LEU A 231 19.24 14.14 -4.12
C LEU A 231 19.70 14.31 -5.57
N GLU A 232 18.76 14.28 -6.51
CA GLU A 232 19.07 14.45 -7.94
C GLU A 232 19.64 15.84 -8.25
N VAL A 233 19.07 16.89 -7.65
CA VAL A 233 19.59 18.26 -7.77
C VAL A 233 20.99 18.37 -7.16
N SER A 234 21.23 17.73 -6.02
CA SER A 234 22.55 17.75 -5.37
C SER A 234 23.61 17.03 -6.21
N HIS A 235 23.26 15.89 -6.81
CA HIS A 235 24.17 15.10 -7.65
C HIS A 235 24.51 15.82 -8.97
N SER A 236 23.52 16.46 -9.60
CA SER A 236 23.73 17.26 -10.81
C SER A 236 24.63 18.49 -10.59
N ILE A 237 24.51 19.18 -9.44
CA ILE A 237 25.40 20.29 -9.07
C ILE A 237 26.85 19.79 -8.95
N HIS A 238 27.05 18.67 -8.25
CA HIS A 238 28.40 18.13 -8.01
C HIS A 238 29.09 17.66 -9.31
N ARG A 239 28.35 17.17 -10.32
CA ARG A 239 28.94 16.89 -11.64
C ARG A 239 29.43 18.13 -12.37
N VAL A 240 28.70 19.24 -12.29
CA VAL A 240 29.05 20.49 -12.99
C VAL A 240 30.32 21.14 -12.43
N ASP A 241 30.57 21.00 -11.12
CA ASP A 241 31.79 21.51 -10.48
C ASP A 241 33.05 20.68 -10.81
N TYR A 242 32.89 19.39 -11.13
CA TYR A 242 33.99 18.53 -11.56
C TYR A 242 34.37 18.76 -13.03
N ASP A 243 33.40 19.01 -13.90
CA ASP A 243 33.65 19.22 -15.34
C ASP A 243 34.25 20.61 -15.66
N ASN A 244 34.20 21.54 -14.70
CA ASN A 244 34.79 22.89 -14.80
C ASN A 244 36.19 23.02 -14.16
N LYS A 245 36.83 21.92 -13.76
CA LYS A 245 38.22 21.88 -13.28
C LYS A 245 39.11 21.09 -14.23
#